data_AF-A0A089YTQ6-F1
#
_entry.id   AF-A0A089YTQ6-F1
#
_cell.length_a   1.000
_cell.length_b   1.000
_cell.length_c   1.000
_cell.angle_alpha   90.00
_cell.angle_beta   90.00
_cell.angle_gamma   90.00
#
_symmetry.space_group_name_H-M   'P 1'
#
loop_
_entity.id
_entity.type
_entity.pdbx_description
1 polymer ?
#
loop_
_entity_poly.entity_id
_entity_poly.type
_entity_poly.pdbx_seq_one_letter_code
_entity_poly.pdbx_strand_id
1 'polypeptide(L)'
;MLAPKAFLDALSDHASRLFSGDTAQPRAELENQFKALLQSGFSKLDLVSREEFDSQMLVLARTRARLESLEAKVAEMEAKATPKVE
;
A
#
# COMPACT_ATOMS: atom_id res chain seq x y z
N MET A 1 -8.45 -11.62 -3.71
CA MET A 1 -8.30 -10.30 -3.08
C MET A 1 -9.50 -10.08 -2.17
N LEU A 2 -9.30 -9.98 -0.86
CA LEU A 2 -10.39 -9.56 0.03
C LEU A 2 -10.69 -8.09 -0.25
N ALA A 3 -11.96 -7.76 -0.50
CA ALA A 3 -12.39 -6.38 -0.53
C ALA A 3 -12.21 -5.80 0.89
N PRO A 4 -11.46 -4.70 1.07
CA PRO A 4 -11.18 -4.11 2.39
C PRO A 4 -12.44 -3.91 3.26
N LYS A 5 -13.60 -3.70 2.63
CA LYS A 5 -14.90 -3.58 3.29
C LYS A 5 -15.27 -4.79 4.14
N ALA A 6 -15.13 -6.01 3.64
CA ALA A 6 -15.53 -7.21 4.37
C ALA A 6 -14.72 -7.41 5.67
N PHE A 7 -13.46 -6.98 5.69
CA PHE A 7 -12.65 -6.96 6.89
C PHE A 7 -13.09 -5.86 7.87
N LEU A 8 -13.34 -4.65 7.37
CA LEU A 8 -13.81 -3.53 8.18
C LEU A 8 -15.17 -3.81 8.83
N ASP A 9 -16.07 -4.47 8.11
CA ASP A 9 -17.39 -4.88 8.61
C ASP A 9 -17.22 -5.91 9.75
N ALA A 10 -16.38 -6.93 9.56
CA ALA A 10 -16.08 -7.94 10.60
C ALA A 10 -15.40 -7.34 11.85
N LEU A 11 -14.55 -6.32 11.66
CA LEU A 11 -13.93 -5.56 12.73
C LEU A 11 -14.96 -4.74 13.51
N SER A 12 -15.87 -4.06 12.79
CA SER A 12 -16.96 -3.27 13.37
C SER A 12 -17.90 -4.13 14.21
N ASP A 13 -18.26 -5.32 13.70
CA ASP A 13 -19.10 -6.27 14.43
C ASP A 13 -18.43 -6.74 15.74
N HIS A 14 -17.13 -7.03 15.71
CA HIS A 14 -16.38 -7.41 16.92
C HIS A 14 -16.23 -6.26 17.92
N ALA A 15 -15.96 -5.04 17.43
CA ALA A 15 -15.88 -3.86 18.27
C ALA A 15 -17.24 -3.55 18.94
N SER A 16 -18.33 -3.67 18.18
CA SER A 16 -19.69 -3.49 18.71
C SER A 16 -19.98 -4.48 19.86
N ARG A 17 -19.60 -5.75 19.72
CA ARG A 17 -19.76 -6.76 20.78
C ARG A 17 -18.93 -6.46 22.04
N LEU A 18 -17.73 -5.91 21.87
CA LEU A 18 -16.87 -5.44 22.95
C LEU A 18 -17.50 -4.29 23.76
N PHE A 19 -18.11 -3.32 23.07
CA PHE A 19 -18.68 -2.12 23.72
C PHE A 19 -20.12 -2.30 24.22
N SER A 20 -20.88 -3.24 23.66
CA SER A 20 -22.28 -3.47 24.03
C SER A 20 -22.44 -4.19 25.38
N GLY A 21 -21.35 -4.63 26.02
CA GLY A 21 -21.39 -5.29 27.33
C GLY A 21 -22.03 -6.68 27.35
N ASP A 22 -22.38 -7.23 26.18
CA ASP A 22 -23.16 -8.47 26.03
C ASP A 22 -22.31 -9.76 26.13
N THR A 23 -21.11 -9.67 26.71
CA THR A 23 -20.20 -10.81 26.85
C THR A 23 -19.82 -11.02 28.30
N ALA A 24 -20.19 -12.17 28.85
CA ALA A 24 -19.72 -12.66 30.15
C ALA A 24 -18.23 -13.07 30.13
N GLN A 25 -17.46 -12.65 29.13
CA GLN A 25 -16.06 -13.05 28.93
C GLN A 25 -15.09 -12.07 29.60
N PRO A 26 -13.99 -12.58 30.19
CA PRO A 26 -12.91 -11.75 30.71
C PRO A 26 -12.36 -10.80 29.63
N ARG A 27 -12.13 -9.53 29.99
CA ARG A 27 -11.57 -8.50 29.08
C ARG A 27 -10.30 -8.97 28.34
N ALA A 28 -9.44 -9.75 29.01
CA ALA A 28 -8.21 -10.27 28.43
C ALA A 28 -8.43 -11.27 27.28
N GLU A 29 -9.48 -12.10 27.34
CA GLU A 29 -9.82 -13.03 26.24
C GLU A 29 -10.32 -12.28 25.01
N LEU A 30 -11.05 -11.18 25.21
CA LEU A 30 -11.55 -10.34 24.14
C LEU A 30 -10.42 -9.57 23.46
N GLU A 31 -9.46 -9.05 24.25
CA GLU A 31 -8.26 -8.38 23.72
C GLU A 31 -7.42 -9.34 22.85
N ASN A 32 -7.24 -10.58 23.30
CA ASN A 32 -6.51 -11.61 22.54
C ASN A 32 -7.21 -11.96 21.22
N GLN A 33 -8.54 -12.13 21.24
CA GLN A 33 -9.33 -12.40 20.03
C GLN A 33 -9.28 -11.22 19.05
N PHE A 34 -9.39 -9.99 19.55
CA PHE A 34 -9.28 -8.78 18.74
C PHE A 34 -7.91 -8.64 18.09
N LYS A 35 -6.84 -8.90 18.84
CA LYS A 35 -5.47 -8.90 18.33
C LYS A 35 -5.25 -9.97 17.25
N ALA A 36 -5.77 -11.18 17.44
CA ALA A 36 -5.70 -12.26 16.45
C ALA A 36 -6.46 -11.90 15.16
N LEU A 37 -7.62 -11.25 15.26
CA LEU A 37 -8.37 -10.75 14.10
C LEU A 37 -7.62 -9.67 13.33
N LEU A 38 -7.02 -8.70 14.04
CA LEU A 38 -6.19 -7.66 13.41
C LEU A 38 -4.98 -8.28 12.71
N GLN A 39 -4.28 -9.21 13.36
CA GLN A 39 -3.15 -9.92 12.76
C GLN A 39 -3.58 -10.72 11.53
N SER A 40 -4.69 -11.47 11.60
CA SER A 40 -5.25 -12.21 10.46
C SER A 40 -5.67 -11.28 9.32
N GLY A 41 -6.23 -10.12 9.65
CA GLY A 41 -6.60 -9.08 8.70
C GLY A 41 -5.40 -8.48 7.99
N PHE A 42 -4.40 -8.04 8.74
CA PHE A 42 -3.17 -7.46 8.19
C PHE A 42 -2.39 -8.46 7.34
N SER A 43 -2.33 -9.74 7.72
CA SER A 43 -1.70 -10.78 6.88
C SER A 43 -2.45 -11.07 5.58
N LYS A 44 -3.73 -10.71 5.48
CA LYS A 44 -4.56 -10.87 4.28
C LYS A 44 -4.57 -9.61 3.40
N LEU A 45 -4.04 -8.51 3.91
CA LEU A 45 -3.82 -7.28 3.15
C LEU A 45 -2.37 -7.34 2.63
N ASP A 46 -2.16 -7.03 1.36
CA ASP A 46 -0.80 -6.93 0.77
C ASP A 46 -0.12 -5.65 1.28
N LEU A 47 0.15 -5.60 2.59
CA LEU A 47 0.75 -4.47 3.28
C LEU A 47 2.26 -4.56 3.13
N VAL A 48 2.86 -3.43 2.78
CA VAL A 48 4.30 -3.21 2.88
C VAL A 48 4.56 -2.29 4.06
N SER A 49 5.75 -2.40 4.64
CA SER A 49 6.18 -1.44 5.66
C SER A 49 6.26 -0.03 5.06
N ARG A 50 6.12 0.98 5.92
CA ARG A 50 6.24 2.38 5.49
C ARG A 50 7.63 2.66 4.88
N GLU A 51 8.67 2.05 5.44
CA GLU A 51 10.04 2.18 4.97
C GLU A 51 10.25 1.58 3.57
N GLU A 52 9.68 0.40 3.31
CA GLU A 52 9.71 -0.23 1.98
C GLU A 52 8.97 0.62 0.94
N PHE A 53 7.81 1.16 1.32
CA PHE A 53 7.05 2.08 0.46
C PHE A 53 7.88 3.32 0.10
N ASP A 54 8.45 3.99 1.11
CA ASP A 54 9.25 5.20 0.92
C ASP A 54 10.51 4.90 0.08
N SER A 55 11.13 3.72 0.27
CA SER A 55 12.26 3.25 -0.54
C SER A 55 11.88 3.05 -2.01
N GLN A 56 10.74 2.42 -2.30
CA GLN A 56 10.25 2.25 -3.66
C GLN A 56 9.92 3.59 -4.33
N MET A 57 9.34 4.53 -3.57
CA MET A 57 9.07 5.88 -4.05
C MET A 57 10.35 6.62 -4.48
N LEU A 58 11.44 6.48 -3.72
CA LEU A 58 12.74 7.05 -4.08
C LEU A 58 13.33 6.42 -5.36
N VAL A 59 13.22 5.09 -5.50
CA VAL A 59 13.64 4.41 -6.72
C VAL A 59 12.84 4.92 -7.92
N LEU A 60 11.52 5.06 -7.79
CA LEU A 60 10.65 5.58 -8.84
C LEU A 60 10.97 7.03 -9.23
N ALA A 61 11.28 7.88 -8.25
CA ALA A 61 11.70 9.25 -8.52
C ALA A 61 13.00 9.29 -9.33
N ARG A 62 13.98 8.45 -8.96
CA ARG A 62 15.26 8.34 -9.68
C ARG A 62 15.08 7.80 -11.09
N THR A 63 14.21 6.81 -11.30
CA THR A 63 13.97 6.25 -12.63
C THR A 63 13.29 7.27 -13.54
N ARG A 64 12.34 8.05 -13.05
CA ARG A 64 11.73 9.17 -13.81
C ARG A 64 12.76 10.20 -14.25
N ALA A 65 13.60 10.67 -13.33
CA ALA A 65 14.65 11.64 -13.66
C ALA A 65 15.64 11.10 -14.71
N ARG A 66 15.98 9.80 -14.64
CA ARG A 66 16.83 9.15 -15.65
C ARG A 66 16.12 9.01 -17.00
N LEU A 67 14.82 8.69 -16.99
CA LEU A 67 14.01 8.56 -18.19
C LEU A 67 13.93 9.91 -18.92
N GLU A 68 13.59 10.98 -18.21
CA GLU A 68 13.54 12.35 -18.77
C GLU A 68 14.89 12.76 -19.38
N SER A 69 16.02 12.44 -18.71
CA SER A 69 17.34 12.71 -19.26
C SER A 69 17.66 11.92 -20.53
N LEU A 70 17.20 10.67 -20.61
CA LEU A 70 17.40 9.84 -21.81
C LEU A 70 16.52 10.31 -22.95
N GLU A 71 15.26 10.65 -22.69
CA GLU A 71 14.33 11.23 -23.67
C GLU A 71 14.90 12.52 -24.27
N ALA A 72 15.46 13.41 -23.44
CA ALA A 72 16.12 14.63 -23.90
C ALA A 72 17.33 14.34 -24.81
N LYS A 73 18.16 13.35 -24.47
CA LYS A 73 19.30 12.93 -25.29
C LYS A 73 18.87 12.34 -26.63
N VAL A 74 17.81 11.54 -26.63
CA VAL A 74 17.25 10.96 -27.86
C VAL A 74 16.73 12.07 -28.76
N ALA A 75 15.95 13.02 -28.22
CA ALA A 75 15.46 14.17 -28.99
C ALA A 75 16.60 15.00 -29.59
N GLU A 76 17.69 15.22 -28.84
CA GLU A 76 18.88 15.91 -29.36
C GLU A 76 19.54 15.14 -30.51
N MET A 77 19.65 13.81 -30.40
CA MET A 77 20.20 12.96 -31.45
C MET A 77 19.30 12.94 -32.69
N GLU A 78 17.98 12.84 -32.52
CA GLU A 78 17.01 12.88 -33.61
C GLU A 78 17.08 14.20 -34.37
N ALA A 79 17.16 15.33 -33.65
CA ALA A 79 17.30 16.66 -34.26
C ALA A 79 18.59 16.80 -35.10
N LYS A 80 19.69 16.18 -34.65
CA LYS A 80 20.97 16.16 -35.39
C LYS A 80 20.97 15.19 -36.57
N ALA A 81 20.16 14.13 -36.51
CA ALA A 81 20.12 13.07 -37.51
C ALA A 81 19.18 13.37 -38.68
N THR A 82 18.20 14.27 -38.52
CA THR A 82 17.41 14.76 -39.66
C THR A 82 18.28 15.64 -40.58
N PRO A 83 18.58 15.20 -41.82
CA PRO A 83 19.28 16.05 -42.76
C PRO A 83 18.39 17.24 -43.09
N LYS A 84 18.97 18.44 -43.04
CA LYS A 84 18.36 19.66 -43.58
C LYS A 84 18.18 19.42 -45.07
N VAL A 85 16.95 19.09 -45.49
CA VAL A 85 16.58 19.09 -46.91
C VAL A 85 16.50 20.57 -47.30
N GLU A 86 17.64 21.10 -47.77
CA GLU A 86 17.73 22.28 -48.62
C GLU A 86 17.99 21.85 -50.06
#